data_AF-A0A645CBN2-F1
#
_entry.id   AF-A0A645CBN2-F1
#
_cell.length_a   1.000
_cell.length_b   1.000
_cell.length_c   1.000
_cell.angle_alpha   90.00
_cell.angle_beta   90.00
_cell.angle_gamma   90.00
#
_symmetry.space_group_name_H-M   'P 1'
#
loop_
_entity.id
_entity.type
_entity.pdbx_description
1 polymer ?
#
loop_
_entity_poly.entity_id
_entity_poly.type
_entity_poly.pdbx_seq_one_letter_code
_entity_poly.pdbx_strand_id
1 'polypeptide(L)'
;MSLRSEGAVAMPEGFDVSLVEATSNGAADFKSFLAYWDDAIAKIILSQTGTSRIGQYSGTAEVHSGVSTSVVKADADLLCQSFNCGPAVWLTDWNFPGAKPPKVWRKVEDNAKIKAESERDKDIAALGLELTDEEITRRYGNGWQRKRAESGPAFAEYGQQTATVATPTPYSQTLSAQAQTLSDGAHTSMIDSIRAELDAAVARGDDLASFAERMLTLNKLHGVDELAALLSGALITAELAGRAGEE
;
A
#
# COMPACT_ATOMS: atom_id res chain seq x y z
N MET A 1 -6.66 -34.50 -55.59
CA MET A 1 -5.22 -34.81 -55.73
C MET A 1 -4.44 -33.63 -55.17
N SER A 2 -3.74 -33.80 -54.04
CA SER A 2 -2.97 -32.71 -53.43
C SER A 2 -1.58 -32.68 -54.07
N LEU A 3 -1.32 -31.70 -54.92
CA LEU A 3 0.00 -31.45 -55.49
C LEU A 3 0.82 -30.66 -54.48
N ARG A 4 2.05 -31.11 -54.21
CA ARG A 4 2.99 -30.39 -53.33
C ARG A 4 3.75 -29.35 -54.15
N SER A 5 4.14 -28.24 -53.53
CA SER A 5 5.05 -27.29 -54.18
C SER A 5 6.34 -28.03 -54.55
N GLU A 6 6.82 -27.82 -55.78
CA GLU A 6 8.01 -28.46 -56.39
C GLU A 6 7.81 -29.85 -57.03
N GLY A 7 6.57 -30.32 -57.21
CA GLY A 7 6.29 -31.52 -58.00
C GLY A 7 6.06 -31.24 -59.50
N ALA A 8 6.72 -31.98 -60.39
CA ALA A 8 6.39 -32.01 -61.83
C ALA A 8 5.49 -33.20 -62.14
N VAL A 9 4.41 -32.99 -62.88
CA VAL A 9 3.47 -34.04 -63.30
C VAL A 9 3.41 -34.12 -64.81
N ALA A 10 3.72 -35.28 -65.37
CA ALA A 10 3.50 -35.59 -66.78
C ALA A 10 2.07 -36.10 -66.97
N MET A 11 1.30 -35.46 -67.86
CA MET A 11 -0.06 -35.87 -68.20
C MET A 11 -0.16 -36.32 -69.67
N PRO A 12 -1.08 -37.26 -69.99
CA PRO A 12 -1.32 -37.70 -71.37
C PRO A 12 -1.89 -36.58 -72.25
N GLU A 13 -1.68 -36.66 -73.57
CA GLU A 13 -2.27 -35.71 -74.53
C GLU A 13 -3.81 -35.74 -74.47
N GLY A 14 -4.42 -34.55 -74.35
CA GLY A 14 -5.87 -34.35 -74.26
C GLY A 14 -6.38 -33.85 -72.91
N PHE A 15 -5.51 -33.73 -71.89
CA PHE A 15 -5.86 -33.12 -70.61
C PHE A 15 -5.55 -31.62 -70.60
N ASP A 16 -6.54 -30.79 -70.30
CA ASP A 16 -6.38 -29.34 -70.11
C ASP A 16 -6.11 -29.04 -68.62
N VAL A 17 -5.04 -28.31 -68.36
CA VAL A 17 -4.62 -27.93 -67.00
C VAL A 17 -4.77 -26.43 -66.86
N SER A 18 -5.89 -26.00 -66.29
CA SER A 18 -6.07 -24.61 -65.87
C SER A 18 -5.58 -24.42 -64.44
N LEU A 19 -4.65 -23.49 -64.23
CA LEU A 19 -4.37 -22.97 -62.90
C LEU A 19 -5.60 -22.18 -62.45
N VAL A 20 -6.33 -22.73 -61.48
CA VAL A 20 -7.34 -21.96 -60.76
C VAL A 20 -6.57 -21.05 -59.81
N GLU A 21 -6.14 -19.91 -60.34
CA GLU A 21 -5.57 -18.83 -59.53
C GLU A 21 -6.62 -18.45 -58.49
N ALA A 22 -6.25 -18.49 -57.21
CA ALA A 22 -7.13 -18.01 -56.16
C ALA A 22 -7.37 -16.52 -56.42
N THR A 23 -8.51 -16.19 -57.03
CA THR A 23 -8.94 -14.81 -57.33
C THR A 23 -9.07 -13.94 -56.07
N SER A 24 -8.88 -14.50 -54.88
CA SER A 24 -8.66 -13.68 -53.71
C SER A 24 -7.22 -13.17 -53.67
N ASN A 25 -7.05 -11.91 -54.08
CA ASN A 25 -6.12 -10.98 -53.43
C ASN A 25 -6.42 -10.81 -51.92
N GLY A 26 -7.38 -11.56 -51.37
CA GLY A 26 -7.71 -11.72 -49.96
C GLY A 26 -6.66 -12.49 -49.17
N ALA A 27 -5.41 -12.07 -49.25
CA ALA A 27 -4.69 -11.84 -48.00
C ALA A 27 -5.44 -10.71 -47.28
N ALA A 28 -6.65 -11.01 -46.78
CA ALA A 28 -7.33 -10.16 -45.83
C ALA A 28 -6.29 -9.92 -44.75
N ASP A 29 -5.90 -8.66 -44.57
CA ASP A 29 -4.71 -8.28 -43.83
C ASP A 29 -4.78 -8.90 -42.43
N PHE A 30 -4.17 -10.07 -42.27
CA PHE A 30 -4.31 -10.88 -41.07
C PHE A 30 -3.73 -10.12 -39.87
N LYS A 31 -2.78 -9.24 -40.15
CA LYS A 31 -2.26 -8.25 -39.22
C LYS A 31 -3.36 -7.33 -38.69
N SER A 32 -4.21 -6.76 -39.54
CA SER A 32 -5.35 -5.93 -39.11
C SER A 32 -6.38 -6.73 -38.31
N PHE A 33 -6.63 -7.99 -38.70
CA PHE A 33 -7.54 -8.86 -37.95
C PHE A 33 -7.01 -9.18 -36.55
N LEU A 34 -5.75 -9.59 -36.43
CA LEU A 34 -5.09 -9.80 -35.14
C LEU A 34 -5.06 -8.51 -34.32
N ALA A 35 -4.75 -7.39 -34.97
CA ALA A 35 -4.68 -6.10 -34.31
C ALA A 35 -6.03 -5.71 -33.69
N TYR A 36 -7.15 -5.99 -34.36
CA TYR A 36 -8.49 -5.76 -33.83
C TYR A 36 -8.78 -6.60 -32.58
N TRP A 37 -8.41 -7.89 -32.59
CA TRP A 37 -8.65 -8.78 -31.45
C TRP A 37 -7.78 -8.44 -30.26
N ASP A 38 -6.52 -8.10 -30.47
CA ASP A 38 -5.64 -7.60 -29.41
C ASP A 38 -6.24 -6.35 -28.74
N ASP A 39 -6.80 -5.43 -29.51
CA ASP A 39 -7.46 -4.23 -28.98
C ASP A 39 -8.74 -4.57 -28.21
N ALA A 40 -9.51 -5.54 -28.68
CA ALA A 40 -10.70 -6.00 -27.99
C ALA A 40 -10.34 -6.66 -26.64
N ILE A 41 -9.32 -7.51 -26.61
CA ILE A 41 -8.82 -8.15 -25.39
C ILE A 41 -8.32 -7.11 -24.40
N ALA A 42 -7.54 -6.13 -24.86
CA ALA A 42 -7.04 -5.05 -24.01
C ALA A 42 -8.19 -4.22 -23.41
N LYS A 43 -9.23 -3.90 -24.20
CA LYS A 43 -10.43 -3.22 -23.70
C LYS A 43 -11.21 -4.04 -22.68
N ILE A 44 -11.29 -5.36 -22.83
CA ILE A 44 -12.01 -6.22 -21.88
C ILE A 44 -11.27 -6.31 -20.55
N ILE A 45 -9.95 -6.50 -20.59
CA ILE A 45 -9.15 -6.75 -19.38
C ILE A 45 -8.76 -5.44 -18.69
N LEU A 46 -8.21 -4.49 -19.46
CA LEU A 46 -7.64 -3.25 -18.93
C LEU A 46 -8.61 -2.08 -19.02
N SER A 47 -9.78 -2.25 -19.64
CA SER A 47 -10.69 -1.15 -19.99
C SER A 47 -10.09 -0.10 -20.93
N GLN A 48 -8.96 -0.42 -21.56
CA GLN A 48 -8.24 0.49 -22.47
C GLN A 48 -7.38 -0.25 -23.48
N THR A 49 -7.07 0.40 -24.60
CA THR A 49 -6.17 -0.12 -25.65
C THR A 49 -4.68 0.17 -25.39
N GLY A 50 -4.37 0.89 -24.29
CA GLY A 50 -3.00 1.22 -23.87
C GLY A 50 -2.31 2.31 -24.71
N THR A 51 -1.13 2.73 -24.24
CA THR A 51 -0.22 3.68 -24.90
C THR A 51 0.62 3.05 -26.02
N SER A 52 0.55 1.73 -26.20
CA SER A 52 1.38 0.99 -27.16
C SER A 52 0.98 1.22 -28.63
N ARG A 53 -0.23 1.72 -28.90
CA ARG A 53 -0.77 1.91 -30.26
C ARG A 53 -1.04 3.36 -30.62
N ILE A 54 -1.44 4.15 -29.64
CA ILE A 54 -1.62 5.58 -29.80
C ILE A 54 -0.27 6.18 -29.43
N GLY A 55 0.50 6.58 -30.45
CA GLY A 55 1.79 7.24 -30.26
C GLY A 55 1.73 8.27 -29.14
N GLN A 56 2.83 8.40 -28.41
CA GLN A 56 2.95 9.02 -27.09
C GLN A 56 2.48 10.49 -27.07
N TYR A 57 1.16 10.69 -27.04
CA TYR A 57 0.52 11.97 -26.87
C TYR A 57 0.13 12.09 -25.40
N SER A 58 0.67 13.11 -24.73
CA SER A 58 0.57 13.28 -23.27
C SER A 58 -0.88 13.28 -22.76
N GLY A 59 -1.80 13.91 -23.49
CA GLY A 59 -3.23 13.96 -23.13
C GLY A 59 -3.91 12.60 -23.16
N THR A 60 -3.55 11.72 -24.09
CA THR A 60 -4.13 10.37 -24.18
C THR A 60 -3.57 9.46 -23.08
N ALA A 61 -2.28 9.60 -22.76
CA ALA A 61 -1.64 8.83 -21.69
C ALA A 61 -2.23 9.12 -20.29
N GLU A 62 -2.58 10.38 -20.01
CA GLU A 62 -3.18 10.77 -18.73
C GLU A 62 -4.58 10.18 -18.55
N VAL A 63 -5.43 10.25 -19.59
CA VAL A 63 -6.77 9.63 -19.58
C VAL A 63 -6.67 8.12 -19.39
N HIS A 64 -5.74 7.46 -20.08
CA HIS A 64 -5.49 6.03 -19.95
C HIS A 64 -5.03 5.62 -18.54
N SER A 65 -4.10 6.39 -17.97
CA SER A 65 -3.67 6.19 -16.58
C SER A 65 -4.83 6.32 -15.61
N GLY A 66 -5.71 7.32 -15.79
CA GLY A 66 -6.91 7.52 -15.00
C GLY A 66 -7.88 6.33 -15.06
N VAL A 67 -8.14 5.79 -16.25
CA VAL A 67 -8.97 4.59 -16.43
C VAL A 67 -8.35 3.39 -15.71
N SER A 68 -7.05 3.14 -15.87
CA SER A 68 -6.39 2.02 -15.20
C SER A 68 -6.44 2.15 -13.67
N THR A 69 -6.25 3.36 -13.14
CA THR A 69 -6.35 3.62 -11.70
C THR A 69 -7.77 3.41 -11.18
N SER A 70 -8.78 3.77 -11.98
CA SER A 70 -10.18 3.51 -11.64
C SER A 70 -10.51 2.01 -11.59
N VAL A 71 -9.96 1.22 -12.53
CA VAL A 71 -10.14 -0.25 -12.52
C VAL A 71 -9.47 -0.86 -11.29
N VAL A 72 -8.21 -0.48 -11.03
CA VAL A 72 -7.47 -0.96 -9.84
C VAL A 72 -8.21 -0.62 -8.55
N LYS A 73 -8.79 0.58 -8.47
CA LYS A 73 -9.61 0.98 -7.31
C LYS A 73 -10.87 0.13 -7.19
N ALA A 74 -11.60 -0.08 -8.27
CA ALA A 74 -12.81 -0.90 -8.26
C ALA A 74 -12.52 -2.33 -7.79
N ASP A 75 -11.43 -2.94 -8.30
CA ASP A 75 -10.99 -4.28 -7.88
C ASP A 75 -10.57 -4.31 -6.41
N ALA A 76 -9.84 -3.30 -5.94
CA ALA A 76 -9.45 -3.18 -4.54
C ALA A 76 -10.66 -3.05 -3.61
N ASP A 77 -11.66 -2.25 -4.00
CA ASP A 77 -12.91 -2.06 -3.27
C ASP A 77 -13.72 -3.36 -3.22
N LEU A 78 -13.82 -4.10 -4.33
CA LEU A 78 -14.48 -5.40 -4.38
C LEU A 78 -13.82 -6.42 -3.44
N LEU A 79 -12.48 -6.54 -3.47
CA LEU A 79 -11.74 -7.45 -2.59
C LEU A 79 -11.86 -7.06 -1.11
N CYS A 80 -11.80 -5.77 -0.81
CA CYS A 80 -11.99 -5.27 0.55
C CYS A 80 -13.42 -5.52 1.03
N GLN A 81 -14.42 -5.32 0.17
CA GLN A 81 -15.82 -5.57 0.50
C GLN A 81 -16.07 -7.07 0.76
N SER A 82 -15.55 -7.96 -0.08
CA SER A 82 -15.70 -9.41 0.14
C SER A 82 -15.07 -9.85 1.46
N PHE A 83 -13.91 -9.27 1.81
CA PHE A 83 -13.26 -9.54 3.10
C PHE A 83 -14.07 -8.98 4.28
N ASN A 84 -14.55 -7.75 4.17
CA ASN A 84 -15.31 -7.06 5.20
C ASN A 84 -16.69 -7.69 5.45
N CYS A 85 -17.31 -8.31 4.44
CA CYS A 85 -18.61 -8.98 4.58
C CYS A 85 -18.50 -10.44 5.01
N GLY A 86 -17.34 -11.08 4.83
CA GLY A 86 -17.11 -12.49 5.17
C GLY A 86 -16.19 -12.63 6.37
N PRO A 87 -14.89 -12.92 6.16
CA PRO A 87 -13.95 -13.24 7.23
C PRO A 87 -13.91 -12.23 8.38
N ALA A 88 -13.96 -10.92 8.09
CA ALA A 88 -13.89 -9.90 9.14
C ALA A 88 -15.06 -10.02 10.14
N VAL A 89 -16.26 -10.27 9.66
CA VAL A 89 -17.46 -10.44 10.51
C VAL A 89 -17.34 -11.74 11.30
N TRP A 90 -17.08 -12.86 10.63
CA TRP A 90 -17.07 -14.17 11.27
C TRP A 90 -15.98 -14.30 12.32
N LEU A 91 -14.78 -13.78 12.04
CA LEU A 91 -13.68 -13.80 13.00
C LEU A 91 -13.96 -12.87 14.19
N THR A 92 -14.58 -11.71 13.97
CA THR A 92 -14.95 -10.83 15.08
C THR A 92 -16.03 -11.46 15.94
N ASP A 93 -17.10 -12.00 15.35
CA ASP A 93 -18.18 -12.63 16.10
C ASP A 93 -17.71 -13.87 16.87
N TRP A 94 -16.79 -14.64 16.31
CA TRP A 94 -16.22 -15.82 16.96
C TRP A 94 -15.35 -15.46 18.18
N ASN A 95 -14.49 -14.45 18.05
CA ASN A 95 -13.56 -14.08 19.13
C ASN A 95 -14.20 -13.12 20.15
N PHE A 96 -15.10 -12.24 19.71
CA PHE A 96 -15.70 -11.17 20.50
C PHE A 96 -17.18 -10.97 20.13
N PRO A 97 -18.09 -11.81 20.65
CA PRO A 97 -19.52 -11.69 20.37
C PRO A 97 -20.06 -10.30 20.72
N GLY A 98 -20.71 -9.65 19.74
CA GLY A 98 -21.30 -8.31 19.90
C GLY A 98 -20.35 -7.14 19.64
N ALA A 99 -19.08 -7.39 19.33
CA ALA A 99 -18.16 -6.34 18.88
C ALA A 99 -18.45 -5.92 17.44
N LYS A 100 -18.18 -4.64 17.11
CA LYS A 100 -18.31 -4.14 15.73
C LYS A 100 -17.13 -4.65 14.89
N PRO A 101 -17.38 -5.33 13.75
CA PRO A 101 -16.31 -5.84 12.89
C PRO A 101 -15.40 -4.71 12.36
N PRO A 102 -14.08 -4.94 12.29
CA PRO A 102 -13.16 -3.97 11.71
C PRO A 102 -13.41 -3.82 10.21
N LYS A 103 -13.12 -2.62 9.68
CA LYS A 103 -13.19 -2.35 8.25
C LYS A 103 -11.79 -2.27 7.65
N VAL A 104 -11.53 -3.15 6.69
CA VAL A 104 -10.29 -3.15 5.89
C VAL A 104 -10.55 -2.40 4.60
N TRP A 105 -9.67 -1.45 4.28
CA TRP A 105 -9.69 -0.71 3.02
C TRP A 105 -8.26 -0.50 2.54
N ARG A 106 -8.07 -0.34 1.23
CA ARG A 106 -6.77 -0.06 0.62
C ARG A 106 -6.75 1.37 0.10
N LYS A 107 -5.70 2.11 0.42
CA LYS A 107 -5.46 3.43 -0.15
C LYS A 107 -4.84 3.25 -1.54
N VAL A 108 -5.67 3.33 -2.58
CA VAL A 108 -5.17 3.41 -3.96
C VAL A 108 -4.86 4.86 -4.26
N GLU A 109 -3.58 5.18 -4.46
CA GLU A 109 -3.13 6.52 -4.78
C GLU A 109 -3.45 6.87 -6.23
N ASP A 110 -4.08 8.03 -6.42
CA ASP A 110 -4.42 8.57 -7.73
C ASP A 110 -3.50 9.76 -8.01
N ASN A 111 -2.46 9.52 -8.82
CA ASN A 111 -1.44 10.51 -9.14
C ASN A 111 -2.03 11.78 -9.78
N ALA A 112 -3.12 11.66 -10.54
CA ALA A 112 -3.78 12.82 -11.14
C ALA A 112 -4.43 13.70 -10.07
N LYS A 113 -5.06 13.08 -9.06
CA LYS A 113 -5.63 13.82 -7.91
C LYS A 113 -4.56 14.47 -7.06
N ILE A 114 -3.45 13.77 -6.80
CA ILE A 114 -2.33 14.33 -6.03
C ILE A 114 -1.77 15.57 -6.75
N LYS A 115 -1.62 15.50 -8.08
CA LYS A 115 -1.16 16.64 -8.88
C LYS A 115 -2.17 17.79 -8.88
N ALA A 116 -3.46 17.50 -9.05
CA ALA A 116 -4.52 18.52 -9.00
C ALA A 116 -4.63 19.17 -7.62
N GLU A 117 -4.39 18.43 -6.54
CA GLU A 117 -4.30 18.97 -5.19
C GLU A 117 -3.09 19.90 -5.03
N SER A 118 -1.93 19.53 -5.58
CA SER A 118 -0.75 20.40 -5.59
C SER A 118 -0.97 21.69 -6.40
N GLU A 119 -1.64 21.60 -7.55
CA GLU A 119 -2.00 22.76 -8.37
C GLU A 119 -2.99 23.67 -7.64
N ARG A 120 -4.04 23.10 -7.03
CA ARG A 120 -4.98 23.85 -6.18
C ARG A 120 -4.27 24.58 -5.04
N ASP A 121 -3.36 23.90 -4.34
CA ASP A 121 -2.64 24.50 -3.22
C ASP A 121 -1.72 25.64 -3.69
N LYS A 122 -1.14 25.55 -4.89
CA LYS A 122 -0.40 26.65 -5.53
C LYS A 122 -1.31 27.83 -5.89
N ASP A 123 -2.49 27.57 -6.43
CA ASP A 123 -3.45 28.61 -6.79
C ASP A 123 -3.97 29.34 -5.53
N ILE A 124 -4.27 28.59 -4.47
CA ILE A 124 -4.67 29.14 -3.17
C ILE A 124 -3.55 30.01 -2.58
N ALA A 125 -2.30 29.56 -2.65
CA ALA A 125 -1.15 30.36 -2.23
C ALA A 125 -0.97 31.63 -3.10
N ALA A 126 -1.22 31.55 -4.40
CA ALA A 126 -1.17 32.70 -5.31
C ALA A 126 -2.27 33.74 -5.01
N LEU A 127 -3.41 33.29 -4.47
CA LEU A 127 -4.48 34.16 -3.96
C LEU A 127 -4.15 34.80 -2.60
N GLY A 128 -2.99 34.48 -2.00
CA GLY A 128 -2.57 34.99 -0.69
C GLY A 128 -3.25 34.32 0.49
N LEU A 129 -3.87 33.16 0.28
CA LEU A 129 -4.50 32.36 1.34
C LEU A 129 -3.51 31.31 1.84
N GLU A 130 -3.35 31.22 3.16
CA GLU A 130 -2.51 30.21 3.81
C GLU A 130 -3.37 29.11 4.44
N LEU A 131 -3.05 27.84 4.20
CA LEU A 131 -3.69 26.70 4.89
C LEU A 131 -3.49 26.84 6.40
N THR A 132 -4.53 26.68 7.23
CA THR A 132 -4.44 26.66 8.70
C THR A 132 -3.59 25.50 9.22
N ASP A 133 -2.95 25.62 10.39
CA ASP A 133 -2.17 24.52 10.98
C ASP A 133 -3.03 23.28 11.26
N GLU A 134 -4.30 23.48 11.61
CA GLU A 134 -5.29 22.42 11.77
C GLU A 134 -5.54 21.67 10.45
N GLU A 135 -5.66 22.40 9.33
CA GLU A 135 -5.88 21.81 8.01
C GLU A 135 -4.63 21.11 7.46
N ILE A 136 -3.43 21.65 7.74
CA ILE A 136 -2.15 21.00 7.43
C ILE A 136 -2.04 19.67 8.20
N THR A 137 -2.36 19.69 9.49
CA THR A 137 -2.32 18.48 10.33
C THR A 137 -3.35 17.46 9.86
N ARG A 138 -4.56 17.90 9.48
CA ARG A 138 -5.61 17.02 8.94
C ARG A 138 -5.22 16.39 7.60
N ARG A 139 -4.57 17.15 6.71
CA ARG A 139 -4.27 16.72 5.34
C ARG A 139 -2.96 15.96 5.22
N TYR A 140 -1.92 16.42 5.92
CA TYR A 140 -0.55 15.93 5.77
C TYR A 140 0.00 15.27 7.05
N GLY A 141 -0.76 15.28 8.15
CA GLY A 141 -0.35 14.73 9.44
C GLY A 141 0.57 15.66 10.24
N ASN A 142 1.09 15.15 11.36
CA ASN A 142 1.86 15.92 12.35
C ASN A 142 3.29 16.25 11.90
N GLY A 143 3.69 15.85 10.69
CA GLY A 143 5.06 15.97 10.20
C GLY A 143 5.40 17.33 9.58
N TRP A 144 4.43 18.24 9.49
CA TRP A 144 4.56 19.49 8.72
C TRP A 144 4.31 20.71 9.61
N GLN A 145 5.17 21.71 9.48
CA GLN A 145 5.01 23.02 10.12
C GLN A 145 5.15 24.11 9.05
N ARG A 146 4.43 25.22 9.20
CA ARG A 146 4.63 26.36 8.30
C ARG A 146 6.04 26.91 8.46
N LYS A 147 6.67 27.20 7.33
CA LYS A 147 7.93 27.96 7.33
C LYS A 147 7.64 29.33 7.93
N ARG A 148 8.32 29.68 9.03
CA ARG A 148 8.25 31.04 9.58
C ARG A 148 8.61 32.01 8.46
N ALA A 149 7.71 32.94 8.16
CA ALA A 149 8.02 34.03 7.26
C ALA A 149 9.26 34.73 7.81
N GLU A 150 10.35 34.73 7.05
CA GLU A 150 11.49 35.61 7.32
C GLU A 150 10.99 37.03 7.05
N SER A 151 10.32 37.62 8.03
CA SER A 151 10.11 39.05 8.10
C SER A 151 11.49 39.70 7.98
N GLY A 152 11.67 40.54 6.96
CA GLY A 152 12.83 41.42 6.82
C GLY A 152 13.12 42.18 8.12
N PRO A 153 14.33 42.76 8.26
CA PRO A 153 14.96 43.07 9.54
C PRO A 153 13.99 43.78 10.50
N ALA A 154 13.63 43.04 11.55
CA ALA A 154 12.75 43.52 12.60
C ALA A 154 13.45 44.61 13.41
N PHE A 155 12.83 45.78 13.49
CA PHE A 155 13.14 46.72 14.56
C PHE A 155 12.81 46.06 15.90
N ALA A 156 13.78 46.11 16.81
CA ALA A 156 13.66 45.53 18.14
C ALA A 156 12.58 46.27 18.92
N GLU A 157 11.48 45.57 19.21
CA GLU A 157 10.51 45.99 20.21
C GLU A 157 10.59 45.05 21.41
N TYR A 158 10.65 45.67 22.57
CA TYR A 158 11.13 45.09 23.81
C TYR A 158 10.07 44.20 24.46
N GLY A 159 10.51 43.00 24.84
CA GLY A 159 10.08 42.28 26.05
C GLY A 159 8.59 42.18 26.34
N GLN A 160 7.98 41.09 25.89
CA GLN A 160 6.90 40.44 26.64
C GLN A 160 7.25 38.97 26.83
N GLN A 161 7.54 38.59 28.08
CA GLN A 161 7.60 37.20 28.50
C GLN A 161 6.19 36.61 28.37
N THR A 162 5.89 36.00 27.24
CA THR A 162 4.77 35.08 27.12
C THR A 162 5.18 33.77 27.78
N ALA A 163 4.57 33.49 28.93
CA ALA A 163 4.62 32.17 29.56
C ALA A 163 4.20 31.11 28.52
N THR A 164 5.05 30.11 28.31
CA THR A 164 4.72 28.94 27.49
C THR A 164 3.59 28.18 28.18
N VAL A 165 2.37 28.34 27.68
CA VAL A 165 1.26 27.44 28.01
C VAL A 165 1.62 26.10 27.37
N ALA A 166 1.90 25.10 28.21
CA ALA A 166 2.14 23.75 27.76
C ALA A 166 0.88 23.22 27.08
N THR A 167 0.98 22.91 25.79
CA THR A 167 -0.06 22.19 25.06
C THR A 167 -0.30 20.85 25.77
N PRO A 168 -1.55 20.46 26.06
CA PRO A 168 -1.82 19.17 26.68
C PRO A 168 -1.27 18.06 25.78
N THR A 169 -0.38 17.23 26.31
CA THR A 169 0.06 16.03 25.62
C THR A 169 -1.16 15.13 25.38
N PRO A 170 -1.37 14.63 24.14
CA PRO A 170 -2.47 13.72 23.86
C PRO A 170 -2.41 12.51 24.79
N TYR A 171 -3.56 12.09 25.32
CA TYR A 171 -3.66 10.96 26.24
C TYR A 171 -3.06 9.65 25.67
N SER A 172 -3.13 9.47 24.34
CA SER A 172 -2.48 8.33 23.67
C SER A 172 -0.95 8.38 23.78
N GLN A 173 -0.34 9.57 23.77
CA GLN A 173 1.10 9.74 23.90
C GLN A 173 1.57 9.52 25.34
N THR A 174 0.75 9.90 26.33
CA THR A 174 1.03 9.63 27.74
C THR A 174 0.93 8.14 28.04
N LEU A 175 -0.08 7.45 27.50
CA LEU A 175 -0.22 6.00 27.60
C LEU A 175 0.93 5.25 26.92
N SER A 176 1.34 5.66 25.71
CA SER A 176 2.48 5.03 25.04
C SER A 176 3.77 5.21 25.82
N ALA A 177 4.01 6.40 26.39
CA ALA A 177 5.19 6.66 27.21
C ALA A 177 5.19 5.81 28.49
N GLN A 178 4.04 5.70 29.16
CA GLN A 178 3.89 4.85 30.35
C GLN A 178 4.09 3.36 30.04
N ALA A 179 3.50 2.87 28.95
CA ALA A 179 3.67 1.49 28.51
C ALA A 179 5.14 1.18 28.18
N GLN A 180 5.85 2.12 27.57
CA GLN A 180 7.26 1.97 27.23
C GLN A 180 8.12 1.91 28.49
N THR A 181 7.97 2.86 29.42
CA THR A 181 8.68 2.85 30.71
C THR A 181 8.44 1.58 31.53
N LEU A 182 7.22 1.05 31.48
CA LEU A 182 6.84 -0.18 32.17
C LEU A 182 7.46 -1.43 31.50
N SER A 183 7.59 -1.43 30.17
CA SER A 183 8.17 -2.54 29.39
C SER A 183 9.70 -2.55 29.33
N ASP A 184 10.36 -1.42 29.57
CA ASP A 184 11.81 -1.24 29.37
C ASP A 184 12.66 -2.21 30.21
N GLY A 185 12.23 -2.51 31.43
CA GLY A 185 12.91 -3.49 32.30
C GLY A 185 12.84 -4.91 31.75
N ALA A 186 11.67 -5.33 31.29
CA ALA A 186 11.46 -6.66 30.72
C ALA A 186 12.20 -6.81 29.38
N HIS A 187 12.19 -5.78 28.54
CA HIS A 187 12.95 -5.75 27.29
C HIS A 187 14.46 -5.82 27.51
N THR A 188 14.97 -5.11 28.51
CA THR A 188 16.40 -5.13 28.85
C THR A 188 16.83 -6.51 29.34
N SER A 189 16.04 -7.13 30.23
CA SER A 189 16.28 -8.49 30.74
C SER A 189 16.29 -9.55 29.61
N MET A 190 15.38 -9.39 28.64
CA MET A 190 15.30 -10.26 27.47
C MET A 190 16.52 -10.08 26.55
N ILE A 191 16.90 -8.83 26.26
CA ILE A 191 18.06 -8.51 25.40
C ILE A 191 19.36 -9.01 26.05
N ASP A 192 19.51 -8.84 27.36
CA ASP A 192 20.70 -9.29 28.08
C ASP A 192 20.79 -10.82 28.12
N SER A 193 19.65 -11.52 28.25
CA SER A 193 19.59 -12.98 28.16
C SER A 193 19.99 -13.48 26.76
N ILE A 194 19.54 -12.79 25.71
CA ILE A 194 19.90 -13.12 24.31
C ILE A 194 21.39 -12.85 24.06
N ARG A 195 21.92 -11.73 24.55
CA ARG A 195 23.35 -11.40 24.43
C ARG A 195 24.22 -12.43 25.15
N ALA A 196 23.84 -12.84 26.35
CA ALA A 196 24.58 -13.86 27.10
C ALA A 196 24.64 -15.21 26.36
N GLU A 197 23.53 -15.66 25.74
CA GLU A 197 23.54 -16.91 24.97
C GLU A 197 24.29 -16.76 23.64
N LEU A 198 24.22 -15.57 23.01
CA LEU A 198 24.99 -15.27 21.81
C LEU A 198 26.50 -15.28 22.09
N ASP A 199 26.95 -14.64 23.16
CA ASP A 199 28.34 -14.65 23.60
C ASP A 199 28.81 -16.08 23.91
N ALA A 200 27.96 -16.88 24.55
CA ALA A 200 28.25 -18.28 24.83
C ALA A 200 28.33 -19.14 23.56
N ALA A 201 27.51 -18.87 22.54
CA ALA A 201 27.55 -19.55 21.24
C ALA A 201 28.80 -19.16 20.43
N VAL A 202 29.18 -17.88 20.44
CA VAL A 202 30.41 -17.38 19.82
C VAL A 202 31.65 -18.00 20.49
N ALA A 203 31.66 -18.12 21.82
CA ALA A 203 32.76 -18.77 22.54
C ALA A 203 32.90 -20.27 22.22
N ARG A 204 31.81 -20.93 21.81
CA ARG A 204 31.81 -22.34 21.37
C ARG A 204 32.14 -22.52 19.90
N GLY A 205 32.10 -21.44 19.11
CA GLY A 205 32.29 -21.48 17.65
C GLY A 205 31.07 -22.01 16.89
N ASP A 206 29.87 -21.91 17.49
CA ASP A 206 28.62 -22.38 16.88
C ASP A 206 28.21 -21.47 15.71
N ASP A 207 27.58 -22.05 14.67
CA ASP A 207 27.01 -21.28 13.57
C ASP A 207 25.63 -20.69 13.93
N LEU A 208 25.18 -19.72 13.12
CA LEU A 208 23.94 -18.98 13.37
C LEU A 208 22.70 -19.89 13.35
N ALA A 209 22.73 -20.98 12.57
CA ALA A 209 21.64 -21.94 12.49
C ALA A 209 21.51 -22.75 13.79
N SER A 210 22.63 -23.23 14.32
CA SER A 210 22.70 -23.97 15.59
C SER A 210 22.30 -23.09 16.78
N PHE A 211 22.66 -21.80 16.75
CA PHE A 211 22.21 -20.82 17.72
C PHE A 211 20.68 -20.65 17.70
N ALA A 212 20.07 -20.50 16.52
CA ALA A 212 18.63 -20.31 16.38
C ALA A 212 17.82 -21.53 16.85
N GLU A 213 18.24 -22.74 16.49
CA GLU A 213 17.61 -23.98 16.97
C GLU A 213 17.71 -24.11 18.49
N ARG A 214 18.87 -23.78 19.06
CA ARG A 214 19.08 -23.85 20.51
C ARG A 214 18.31 -22.78 21.27
N MET A 215 18.17 -21.58 20.72
CA MET A 215 17.34 -20.51 21.27
C MET A 215 15.86 -20.95 21.36
N LEU A 216 15.35 -21.57 20.29
CA LEU A 216 14.01 -22.18 20.26
C LEU A 216 13.85 -23.31 21.29
N THR A 217 14.90 -24.11 21.47
CA THR A 217 14.87 -25.25 22.41
C THR A 217 14.95 -24.80 23.87
N LEU A 218 15.66 -23.71 24.16
CA LEU A 218 15.90 -23.24 25.52
C LEU A 218 14.67 -22.65 26.19
N ASN A 219 13.68 -22.14 25.43
CA ASN A 219 12.39 -21.59 25.90
C ASN A 219 12.47 -20.82 27.25
N LYS A 220 13.58 -20.11 27.47
CA LYS A 220 13.90 -19.41 28.72
C LYS A 220 14.39 -18.02 28.36
N LEU A 221 13.46 -17.20 27.89
CA LEU A 221 13.68 -15.77 27.76
C LEU A 221 13.20 -15.14 29.06
N HIS A 222 14.14 -14.85 29.95
CA HIS A 222 13.83 -14.06 31.14
C HIS A 222 13.28 -12.70 30.70
N GLY A 223 12.16 -12.28 31.29
CA GLY A 223 11.40 -11.09 30.89
C GLY A 223 10.06 -11.40 30.20
N VAL A 224 9.84 -12.61 29.66
CA VAL A 224 8.55 -12.98 29.04
C VAL A 224 7.43 -13.07 30.07
N ASP A 225 7.70 -13.65 31.24
CA ASP A 225 6.72 -13.74 32.33
C ASP A 225 6.37 -12.36 32.91
N GLU A 226 7.35 -11.47 33.02
CA GLU A 226 7.15 -10.09 33.47
C GLU A 226 6.32 -9.30 32.45
N LEU A 227 6.59 -9.47 31.16
CA LEU A 227 5.81 -8.85 30.08
C LEU A 227 4.38 -9.40 30.05
N ALA A 228 4.18 -10.71 30.28
CA ALA A 228 2.87 -11.34 30.35
C ALA A 228 2.06 -10.84 31.56
N ALA A 229 2.70 -10.70 32.73
CA ALA A 229 2.06 -10.13 33.92
C ALA A 229 1.66 -8.66 33.70
N LEU A 230 2.50 -7.90 33.00
CA LEU A 230 2.29 -6.49 32.68
C LEU A 230 1.14 -6.30 31.68
N LEU A 231 1.11 -7.10 30.61
CA LEU A 231 0.00 -7.14 29.65
C LEU A 231 -1.31 -7.59 30.30
N SER A 232 -1.26 -8.60 31.17
CA SER A 232 -2.41 -9.04 31.94
C SER A 232 -2.95 -7.92 32.84
N GLY A 233 -2.07 -7.21 33.55
CA GLY A 233 -2.46 -6.08 34.40
C GLY A 233 -3.04 -4.91 33.60
N ALA A 234 -2.45 -4.61 32.45
CA ALA A 234 -2.94 -3.57 31.55
C ALA A 234 -4.34 -3.90 30.98
N LEU A 235 -4.58 -5.15 30.57
CA LEU A 235 -5.88 -5.60 30.06
C LEU A 235 -6.97 -5.54 31.14
N ILE A 236 -6.68 -5.99 32.36
CA ILE A 236 -7.63 -5.92 33.49
C ILE A 236 -7.94 -4.46 33.84
N THR A 237 -6.94 -3.59 33.82
CA THR A 237 -7.13 -2.15 34.10
C THR A 237 -7.96 -1.48 33.01
N ALA A 238 -7.71 -1.81 31.74
CA ALA A 238 -8.50 -1.33 30.60
C ALA A 238 -9.96 -1.83 30.66
N GLU A 239 -10.18 -3.09 31.06
CA GLU A 239 -11.51 -3.64 31.26
C GLU A 239 -12.26 -2.91 32.40
N LEU A 240 -11.59 -2.66 33.52
CA LEU A 240 -12.16 -1.92 34.66
C LEU A 240 -12.46 -0.46 34.32
N ALA A 241 -11.56 0.22 33.61
CA ALA A 241 -11.77 1.60 33.15
C ALA A 241 -12.93 1.69 32.14
N GLY A 242 -13.02 0.75 31.20
CA GLY A 242 -14.13 0.67 30.24
C GLY A 242 -15.49 0.40 30.91
N ARG A 243 -15.52 -0.28 32.06
CA ARG A 243 -16.75 -0.49 32.85
C ARG A 243 -17.09 0.67 33.77
N ALA A 244 -16.11 1.49 34.15
CA ALA A 244 -16.30 2.68 34.99
C ALA A 244 -16.80 3.92 34.23
N GLY A 245 -16.69 3.92 32.88
CA GLY A 245 -17.29 4.94 32.02
C GLY A 245 -16.60 6.30 32.13
N GLU A 246 -15.41 6.42 31.55
CA GLU A 246 -14.86 7.72 31.16
C GLU A 246 -15.05 7.88 29.64
N GLU A 247 -15.93 8.80 29.26
CA GLU A 247 -16.07 9.34 27.89
C GLU A 247 -14.92 10.30 27.55
#